data_AF-A0A7W0T1M9-F1
#
_entry.id   AF-A0A7W0T1M9-F1
#
_cell.length_a   1.000
_cell.length_b   1.000
_cell.length_c   1.000
_cell.angle_alpha   90.00
_cell.angle_beta   90.00
_cell.angle_gamma   90.00
#
_symmetry.space_group_name_H-M   'P 1'
#
loop_
_entity.id
_entity.type
_entity.pdbx_description
1 polymer ?
#
loop_
_entity_poly.entity_id
_entity_poly.type
_entity_poly.pdbx_seq_one_letter_code
_entity_poly.pdbx_strand_id
1 'polypeptide(L)'
;MKDNSHNDPKSTSGASAEVRAGGSAVRGTVRIAPGVLIELIELTVEGIDGVTGLRSRRDKRSQTAMAGARTFDNGKIAVTVNGDQIDAAIAFAILRGTNVSEFSAEVQKRIGFAVGNMLGMTVRTVDVYIEEIIPGQAAT
;
A
#
# COMPACT_ATOMS: atom_id res chain seq x y z
N MET A 1 30.02 1.85 -64.66
CA MET A 1 29.79 1.75 -63.21
C MET A 1 28.97 2.95 -62.76
N LYS A 2 27.65 2.82 -62.70
CA LYS A 2 26.75 3.72 -61.98
C LYS A 2 25.71 2.82 -61.33
N ASP A 3 25.80 2.77 -60.02
CA ASP A 3 25.06 1.85 -59.16
C ASP A 3 23.57 2.16 -59.13
N ASN A 4 22.84 1.08 -58.94
CA ASN A 4 21.42 0.91 -58.94
C ASN A 4 20.82 1.39 -57.61
N SER A 5 20.30 2.62 -57.53
CA SER A 5 19.52 3.05 -56.37
C SER A 5 18.14 2.40 -56.39
N HIS A 6 18.03 1.36 -55.58
CA HIS A 6 16.80 0.67 -55.24
C HIS A 6 15.73 1.64 -54.71
N ASN A 7 14.54 1.45 -55.24
CA ASN A 7 13.29 2.09 -54.88
C ASN A 7 12.80 1.50 -53.56
N ASP A 8 12.78 2.28 -52.47
CA ASP A 8 12.21 1.85 -51.19
C ASP A 8 10.67 1.79 -51.29
N PRO A 9 10.03 0.67 -50.89
CA PRO A 9 8.58 0.56 -50.91
C PRO A 9 7.95 1.37 -49.77
N LYS A 10 7.09 2.31 -50.16
CA LYS A 10 6.13 3.02 -49.31
C LYS A 10 5.24 1.99 -48.60
N SER A 11 5.51 1.75 -47.31
CA SER A 11 4.71 0.85 -46.46
C SER A 11 3.27 1.34 -46.41
N THR A 12 2.40 0.51 -46.97
CA THR A 12 0.95 0.62 -46.92
C THR A 12 0.45 -0.04 -45.64
N SER A 13 -0.59 0.58 -45.07
CA SER A 13 -1.77 -0.07 -44.49
C SER A 13 -1.58 -1.32 -43.62
N GLY A 14 -1.94 -1.19 -42.34
CA GLY A 14 -2.61 -2.30 -41.64
C GLY A 14 -2.43 -2.31 -40.13
N ALA A 15 -3.48 -1.90 -39.42
CA ALA A 15 -4.09 -2.60 -38.28
C ALA A 15 -4.59 -1.60 -37.23
N SER A 16 -5.87 -1.26 -37.37
CA SER A 16 -6.71 -0.73 -36.31
C SER A 16 -6.72 -1.70 -35.12
N ALA A 17 -6.48 -1.17 -33.93
CA ALA A 17 -6.99 -1.73 -32.69
C ALA A 17 -7.11 -0.61 -31.63
N GLU A 18 -8.15 0.22 -31.76
CA GLU A 18 -8.69 0.90 -30.58
C GLU A 18 -9.26 -0.19 -29.66
N VAL A 19 -8.54 -0.52 -28.59
CA VAL A 19 -9.10 -1.33 -27.51
C VAL A 19 -10.04 -0.44 -26.72
N ARG A 20 -11.27 -0.30 -27.20
CA ARG A 20 -12.38 0.21 -26.39
C ARG A 20 -12.78 -0.88 -25.43
N ALA A 21 -12.22 -0.84 -24.23
CA ALA A 21 -12.75 -1.55 -23.08
C ALA A 21 -14.12 -0.95 -22.74
N GLY A 22 -15.14 -1.30 -23.52
CA GLY A 22 -16.55 -1.14 -23.17
C GLY A 22 -16.93 -2.13 -22.10
N GLY A 23 -16.32 -2.02 -20.92
CA GLY A 23 -16.83 -2.66 -19.72
C GLY A 23 -18.01 -1.83 -19.24
N SER A 24 -19.23 -2.32 -19.46
CA SER A 24 -20.42 -1.81 -18.78
C SER A 24 -20.07 -1.71 -17.30
N ALA A 25 -19.97 -0.48 -16.78
CA ALA A 25 -19.59 -0.25 -15.40
C ALA A 25 -20.64 -0.92 -14.54
N VAL A 26 -20.31 -2.11 -14.03
CA VAL A 26 -21.08 -2.75 -12.96
C VAL A 26 -20.93 -1.80 -11.78
N ARG A 27 -21.89 -0.89 -11.63
CA ARG A 27 -21.99 0.03 -10.50
C ARG A 27 -22.50 -0.74 -9.29
N GLY A 28 -21.68 -1.66 -8.80
CA GLY A 28 -21.84 -2.26 -7.49
C GLY A 28 -21.21 -1.35 -6.45
N THR A 29 -21.93 -1.06 -5.35
CA THR A 29 -21.32 -0.43 -4.19
C THR A 29 -20.78 -1.54 -3.29
N VAL A 30 -19.45 -1.62 -3.16
CA VAL A 30 -18.80 -2.50 -2.18
C VAL A 30 -18.68 -1.73 -0.86
N ARG A 31 -19.18 -2.30 0.24
CA ARG A 31 -19.00 -1.75 1.58
C ARG A 31 -17.97 -2.61 2.32
N ILE A 32 -16.85 -2.00 2.66
CA ILE A 32 -15.79 -2.65 3.43
C ILE A 32 -16.05 -2.40 4.91
N ALA A 33 -16.11 -3.48 5.69
CA ALA A 33 -16.20 -3.36 7.13
C ALA A 33 -14.87 -2.84 7.69
N PRO A 34 -14.87 -1.92 8.66
CA PRO A 34 -13.63 -1.34 9.18
C PRO A 34 -12.62 -2.37 9.73
N GLY A 35 -13.12 -3.45 10.33
CA GLY A 35 -12.27 -4.54 10.82
C GLY A 35 -11.47 -5.23 9.71
N VAL A 36 -12.03 -5.35 8.50
CA VAL A 36 -11.35 -5.96 7.34
C VAL A 36 -10.17 -5.11 6.90
N LEU A 37 -10.26 -3.78 7.01
CA LEU A 37 -9.16 -2.88 6.65
C LEU A 37 -7.98 -3.03 7.62
N ILE A 38 -8.27 -3.12 8.91
CA ILE A 38 -7.25 -3.37 9.95
C ILE A 38 -6.60 -4.74 9.74
N GLU A 39 -7.41 -5.79 9.52
CA GLU A 39 -6.93 -7.15 9.29
C GLU A 39 -6.06 -7.25 8.04
N LEU A 40 -6.46 -6.62 6.93
CA LEU A 40 -5.66 -6.58 5.72
C LEU A 40 -4.30 -5.92 5.97
N ILE A 41 -4.28 -4.79 6.68
CA ILE A 41 -3.05 -4.07 7.02
C ILE A 41 -2.16 -4.94 7.92
N GLU A 42 -2.72 -5.58 8.95
CA GLU A 42 -2.02 -6.49 9.86
C GLU A 42 -1.34 -7.63 9.07
N LEU A 43 -2.09 -8.36 8.26
CA LEU A 43 -1.56 -9.44 7.43
C LEU A 43 -0.47 -8.96 6.45
N THR A 44 -0.66 -7.77 5.88
CA THR A 44 0.29 -7.20 4.92
C THR A 44 1.65 -6.91 5.56
N VAL A 45 1.64 -6.36 6.78
CA VAL A 45 2.88 -5.91 7.44
C VAL A 45 3.58 -7.03 8.20
N GLU A 46 2.85 -8.03 8.69
CA GLU A 46 3.46 -9.21 9.33
C GLU A 46 4.37 -10.01 8.39
N GLY A 47 4.14 -9.94 7.08
CA GLY A 47 4.98 -10.58 6.06
C GLY A 47 6.25 -9.80 5.68
N ILE A 48 6.56 -8.68 6.34
CA ILE A 48 7.75 -7.86 6.03
C ILE A 48 8.94 -8.34 6.85
N ASP A 49 10.06 -8.56 6.17
CA ASP A 49 11.32 -8.96 6.81
C ASP A 49 11.74 -7.92 7.85
N GLY A 50 12.13 -8.40 9.03
CA GLY A 50 12.50 -7.55 10.15
C GLY A 50 11.36 -7.18 11.09
N VAL A 51 10.10 -7.45 10.74
CA VAL A 51 8.98 -7.37 11.70
C VAL A 51 9.05 -8.54 12.68
N THR A 52 9.07 -8.23 13.97
CA THR A 52 8.95 -9.23 15.05
C THR A 52 7.55 -9.24 15.68
N GLY A 53 6.79 -8.18 15.42
CA GLY A 53 5.39 -8.07 15.81
C GLY A 53 4.92 -6.63 15.82
N LEU A 54 3.61 -6.47 16.01
CA LEU A 54 3.00 -5.16 16.22
C LEU A 54 2.95 -4.82 17.71
N ARG A 55 2.97 -3.52 18.02
CA ARG A 55 2.95 -3.01 19.40
C ARG A 55 1.82 -2.04 19.62
N SER A 56 1.33 -2.00 20.86
CA SER A 56 0.39 -0.98 21.26
C SER A 56 1.11 0.35 21.35
N ARG A 57 0.52 1.39 20.74
CA ARG A 57 1.06 2.74 20.89
C ARG A 57 0.65 3.31 22.24
N ARG A 58 1.62 3.79 23.03
CA ARG A 58 1.35 4.44 24.33
C ARG A 58 0.72 5.81 24.18
N ASP A 59 1.12 6.55 23.14
CA ASP A 59 0.54 7.85 22.80
C ASP A 59 -0.56 7.69 21.75
N LYS A 60 -1.81 7.70 22.21
CA LYS A 60 -2.98 7.92 21.36
C LYS A 60 -3.00 9.37 20.87
N ARG A 61 -1.98 9.81 20.14
CA ARG A 61 -2.12 11.08 19.40
C ARG A 61 -3.25 10.86 18.41
N SER A 62 -4.36 11.55 18.70
CA SER A 62 -5.48 11.73 17.82
C SER A 62 -4.93 11.94 16.42
N GLN A 63 -5.18 10.99 15.53
CA GLN A 63 -5.14 11.31 14.10
C GLN A 63 -5.99 12.57 13.96
N THR A 64 -5.44 13.60 13.31
CA THR A 64 -6.08 14.92 13.22
C THR A 64 -7.53 14.72 12.83
N ALA A 65 -8.45 15.09 13.73
CA ALA A 65 -9.87 14.83 13.55
C ALA A 65 -10.37 15.67 12.37
N MET A 66 -10.32 15.09 11.17
CA MET A 66 -10.92 15.69 9.99
C MET A 66 -12.43 15.54 10.09
N ALA A 67 -13.17 16.65 9.91
CA ALA A 67 -14.62 16.61 9.93
C ALA A 67 -15.15 15.60 8.89
N GLY A 68 -15.95 14.64 9.34
CA GLY A 68 -16.51 13.57 8.49
C GLY A 68 -15.65 12.30 8.37
N ALA A 69 -14.40 12.32 8.85
CA ALA A 69 -13.57 11.12 8.90
C ALA A 69 -13.93 10.21 10.08
N ARG A 70 -13.71 8.91 9.91
CA ARG A 70 -13.93 7.90 10.96
C ARG A 70 -12.63 7.18 11.26
N THR A 71 -12.23 7.17 12.53
CA THR A 71 -11.04 6.45 12.98
C THR A 71 -11.43 5.12 13.61
N PHE A 72 -10.69 4.07 13.26
CA PHE A 72 -10.80 2.71 13.78
C PHE A 72 -9.46 2.31 14.36
N ASP A 73 -9.45 1.70 15.54
CA ASP A 73 -8.21 1.42 16.27
C ASP A 73 -8.36 0.09 17.03
N ASN A 74 -7.42 -0.83 16.84
CA ASN A 74 -7.34 -2.11 17.56
C ASN A 74 -6.25 -2.13 18.65
N GLY A 75 -5.68 -0.97 18.98
CA GLY A 75 -4.59 -0.76 19.92
C GLY A 75 -3.20 -0.74 19.25
N LYS A 76 -3.01 -1.46 18.15
CA LYS A 76 -1.73 -1.58 17.44
C LYS A 76 -1.72 -0.85 16.09
N ILE A 77 -2.87 -0.88 15.42
CA ILE A 77 -3.13 -0.26 14.12
C ILE A 77 -4.31 0.69 14.30
N ALA A 78 -4.10 1.93 13.89
CA ALA A 78 -5.17 2.92 13.82
C ALA A 78 -5.33 3.40 12.38
N VAL A 79 -6.56 3.39 11.87
CA VAL A 79 -6.90 3.77 10.49
C VAL A 79 -7.99 4.83 10.50
N THR A 80 -7.73 5.96 9.86
CA THR A 80 -8.75 7.00 9.62
C THR A 80 -9.20 6.96 8.18
N VAL A 81 -10.51 6.76 7.99
CA VAL A 81 -11.15 6.69 6.67
C VAL A 81 -11.90 7.99 6.39
N ASN A 82 -11.65 8.58 5.23
CA ASN A 82 -12.36 9.75 4.70
C ASN A 82 -12.72 9.50 3.23
N GLY A 83 -13.97 9.11 2.96
CA GLY A 83 -14.40 8.69 1.63
C GLY A 83 -13.71 7.38 1.21
N ASP A 84 -13.01 7.42 0.09
CA ASP A 84 -12.16 6.34 -0.43
C ASP A 84 -10.69 6.46 0.02
N GLN A 85 -10.36 7.48 0.82
CA GLN A 85 -9.01 7.73 1.29
C GLN A 85 -8.80 7.22 2.71
N ILE A 86 -7.58 6.73 2.99
CA ILE A 86 -7.18 6.28 4.33
C ILE A 86 -5.86 6.90 4.78
N ASP A 87 -5.78 7.19 6.08
CA ASP A 87 -4.52 7.38 6.80
C ASP A 87 -4.34 6.19 7.74
N ALA A 88 -3.15 5.60 7.77
CA ALA A 88 -2.81 4.50 8.66
C ALA A 88 -1.67 4.89 9.59
N ALA A 89 -1.77 4.47 10.85
CA ALA A 89 -0.73 4.62 11.86
C ALA A 89 -0.47 3.25 12.50
N ILE A 90 0.77 2.77 12.43
CA ILE A 90 1.12 1.41 12.84
C ILE A 90 2.39 1.43 13.68
N ALA A 91 2.33 0.75 14.82
CA ALA A 91 3.46 0.60 15.73
C ALA A 91 4.07 -0.81 15.65
N PHE A 92 5.40 -0.85 15.50
CA PHE A 92 6.17 -2.05 15.24
C PHE A 92 7.19 -2.35 16.35
N ALA A 93 7.45 -3.63 16.55
CA ALA A 93 8.69 -4.15 17.08
C ALA A 93 9.53 -4.71 15.93
N ILE A 94 10.77 -4.25 15.78
CA ILE A 94 11.65 -4.67 14.68
C ILE A 94 12.92 -5.37 15.19
N LEU A 95 13.55 -6.17 14.33
CA LEU A 95 14.85 -6.76 14.63
C LEU A 95 15.97 -5.71 14.67
N ARG A 96 16.93 -5.92 15.57
CA ARG A 96 18.17 -5.15 15.60
C ARG A 96 18.92 -5.34 14.28
N GLY A 97 19.33 -4.23 13.68
CA GLY A 97 20.03 -4.22 12.39
C GLY A 97 19.12 -3.98 11.19
N THR A 98 17.79 -3.97 11.38
CA THR A 98 16.85 -3.51 10.35
C THR A 98 17.11 -2.05 10.00
N ASN A 99 17.30 -1.76 8.71
CA ASN A 99 17.39 -0.40 8.21
C ASN A 99 16.00 0.25 8.27
N VAL A 100 15.80 1.18 9.22
CA VAL A 100 14.49 1.81 9.48
C VAL A 100 13.96 2.56 8.27
N SER A 101 14.82 3.17 7.46
CA SER A 101 14.39 3.91 6.27
C SER A 101 13.86 2.98 5.18
N GLU A 102 14.60 1.91 4.89
CA GLU A 102 14.17 0.89 3.91
C GLU A 102 12.93 0.15 4.38
N PHE A 103 12.90 -0.21 5.67
CA PHE A 103 11.75 -0.84 6.32
C PHE A 103 10.49 0.02 6.19
N SER A 104 10.57 1.31 6.52
CA SER A 104 9.42 2.21 6.47
C SER A 104 8.90 2.38 5.03
N ALA A 105 9.81 2.48 4.06
CA ALA A 105 9.45 2.57 2.65
C ALA A 105 8.75 1.29 2.16
N GLU A 106 9.22 0.12 2.58
CA GLU A 106 8.61 -1.17 2.22
C GLU A 106 7.22 -1.32 2.87
N VAL A 107 7.07 -0.94 4.15
CA VAL A 107 5.76 -0.90 4.83
C VAL A 107 4.77 -0.04 4.06
N GLN A 108 5.15 1.20 3.75
CA GLN A 108 4.33 2.16 2.99
C GLN A 108 3.93 1.58 1.62
N LYS A 109 4.89 1.02 0.89
CA LYS A 109 4.67 0.42 -0.43
C LYS A 109 3.71 -0.76 -0.37
N ARG A 110 3.90 -1.69 0.57
CA ARG A 110 3.04 -2.89 0.67
C ARG A 110 1.62 -2.54 1.08
N ILE A 111 1.44 -1.64 2.03
CA ILE A 111 0.10 -1.17 2.42
C ILE A 111 -0.57 -0.45 1.26
N GLY A 112 0.14 0.46 0.59
CA GLY A 112 -0.37 1.15 -0.59
C GLY A 112 -0.84 0.19 -1.68
N PHE A 113 -0.05 -0.85 -1.96
CA PHE A 113 -0.41 -1.89 -2.92
C PHE A 113 -1.61 -2.71 -2.47
N ALA A 114 -1.63 -3.22 -1.24
CA ALA A 114 -2.70 -4.07 -0.74
C ALA A 114 -4.04 -3.31 -0.69
N VAL A 115 -4.06 -2.12 -0.10
CA VAL A 115 -5.27 -1.29 0.02
C VAL A 115 -5.73 -0.79 -1.35
N GLY A 116 -4.81 -0.33 -2.20
CA GLY A 116 -5.11 0.15 -3.55
C GLY A 116 -5.69 -0.95 -4.43
N ASN A 117 -4.99 -2.09 -4.53
CA ASN A 117 -5.34 -3.12 -5.49
C ASN A 117 -6.42 -4.08 -4.99
N MET A 118 -6.50 -4.35 -3.68
CA MET A 118 -7.50 -5.30 -3.15
C MET A 118 -8.81 -4.62 -2.76
N LEU A 119 -8.76 -3.38 -2.29
CA LEU A 119 -9.93 -2.67 -1.78
C LEU A 119 -10.39 -1.50 -2.66
N GLY A 120 -9.58 -1.07 -3.64
CA GLY A 120 -9.89 0.09 -4.48
C GLY A 120 -9.89 1.40 -3.70
N MET A 121 -9.15 1.47 -2.59
CA MET A 121 -9.04 2.65 -1.73
C MET A 121 -7.68 3.33 -1.91
N THR A 122 -7.60 4.64 -1.66
CA THR A 122 -6.36 5.42 -1.79
C THR A 122 -5.70 5.61 -0.42
N VAL A 123 -4.45 5.21 -0.28
CA VAL A 123 -3.66 5.49 0.93
C VAL A 123 -3.03 6.88 0.82
N ARG A 124 -3.34 7.77 1.75
CA ARG A 124 -2.79 9.14 1.81
C ARG A 124 -1.54 9.19 2.67
N THR A 125 -1.60 8.68 3.89
CA THR A 125 -0.42 8.55 4.76
C THR A 125 -0.32 7.17 5.38
N VAL A 126 0.92 6.73 5.62
CA VAL A 126 1.23 5.62 6.51
C VAL A 126 2.33 6.08 7.46
N ASP A 127 1.94 6.30 8.70
CA ASP A 127 2.84 6.65 9.79
C ASP A 127 3.39 5.37 10.42
N VAL A 128 4.71 5.20 10.32
CA VAL A 128 5.44 4.04 10.85
C VAL A 128 6.10 4.43 12.17
N TYR A 129 5.68 3.78 13.25
CA TYR A 129 6.24 3.98 14.59
C TYR A 129 7.06 2.76 15.00
N ILE A 130 8.28 2.99 15.47
CA ILE A 130 9.12 1.93 16.03
C ILE A 130 9.07 2.05 17.55
N GLU A 131 8.35 1.14 18.20
CA GLU A 131 8.16 1.12 19.65
C GLU A 131 9.20 0.25 20.38
N GLU A 132 9.74 -0.75 19.68
CA GLU A 132 10.67 -1.71 20.26
C GLU A 132 11.68 -2.21 19.22
N ILE A 133 12.93 -2.40 19.65
CA ILE A 133 13.99 -3.03 18.84
C ILE A 133 14.45 -4.28 19.57
N ILE A 134 14.15 -5.44 19.00
CA ILE A 134 14.46 -6.75 19.56
C ILE A 134 15.90 -7.13 19.20
N PRO A 135 16.76 -7.49 20.17
CA PRO A 135 18.05 -8.08 19.86
C PRO A 135 17.87 -9.34 19.01
N GLY A 136 18.58 -9.42 17.88
CA GLY A 136 18.70 -10.71 17.17
C GLY A 136 19.27 -11.74 18.13
N GLN A 137 18.71 -12.95 18.14
CA GLN A 137 19.15 -14.02 19.02
C GLN A 137 20.66 -14.25 18.77
N ALA A 138 21.49 -14.07 19.80
CA ALA A 138 22.89 -14.43 19.70
C ALA A 138 22.96 -15.94 19.45
N ALA A 139 23.59 -16.36 18.36
CA ALA A 139 23.93 -17.76 18.17
C ALA A 139 24.73 -18.20 19.40
N THR A 140 24.19 -19.18 20.13
CA THR A 140 24.84 -19.80 21.29
C THR A 140 25.67 -20.99 20.83
#